data_AF-A0A6B3TT17-F1
#
_entry.id   AF-A0A6B3TT17-F1
#
_cell.length_a   1.000
_cell.length_b   1.000
_cell.length_c   1.000
_cell.angle_alpha   90.00
_cell.angle_beta   90.00
_cell.angle_gamma   90.00
#
_symmetry.space_group_name_H-M   'P 1'
#
loop_
_entity.id
_entity.type
_entity.pdbx_description
1 polymer ?
#
loop_
_entity_poly.entity_id
_entity_poly.type
_entity_poly.pdbx_seq_one_letter_code
_entity_poly.pdbx_strand_id
1 'polypeptide(L)' 'MNEFEKNVQSKRNDAIDSAVGFIVSFGFFATMFIIATVIKVVGS' A
#
# COMPACT_ATOMS: atom_id res chain seq x y z
N MET A 1 15.73 21.51 14.17
CA MET A 1 14.42 21.04 14.66
C MET A 1 13.79 22.15 15.47
N ASN A 2 12.67 22.68 14.99
CA ASN A 2 11.94 23.74 15.68
C ASN A 2 11.03 23.15 16.77
N GLU A 3 10.35 24.02 17.54
CA GLU A 3 9.45 23.62 18.64
C GLU A 3 8.32 22.68 18.16
N PHE A 4 7.90 22.77 16.90
CA PHE A 4 6.81 22.00 16.29
C PHE A 4 7.24 20.58 15.87
N GLU A 5 8.53 20.37 15.60
CA GLU A 5 9.07 19.06 15.23
C GLU A 5 9.38 18.15 16.44
N LYS A 6 9.37 18.71 17.67
CA LYS A 6 9.67 17.97 18.90
C LYS A 6 8.59 16.96 19.31
N ASN A 7 7.32 17.24 19.01
CA ASN A 7 6.16 16.42 19.38
C ASN A 7 5.28 16.09 18.14
N VAL A 8 5.91 15.58 17.08
CA VAL A 8 5.16 15.09 15.91
C VAL A 8 4.41 13.80 16.24
N GLN A 9 3.16 13.71 15.75
CA GLN A 9 2.22 12.61 15.99
C GLN A 9 2.80 11.24 15.57
N SER A 10 3.59 11.22 14.51
CA SER A 10 4.37 10.07 14.07
C SER A 10 5.79 10.52 13.84
N LYS A 11 6.76 9.79 14.42
CA LYS A 11 8.18 9.95 14.09
C LYS A 11 8.61 9.10 12.90
N ARG A 12 7.65 8.38 12.28
CA ARG A 12 7.89 7.49 11.14
C ARG A 12 7.77 8.28 9.84
N ASN A 13 8.50 7.84 8.81
CA ASN A 13 8.57 8.53 7.53
C ASN A 13 7.24 8.45 6.76
N ASP A 14 6.59 9.59 6.53
CA ASP A 14 5.30 9.69 5.83
C ASP A 14 5.30 9.05 4.44
N ALA A 15 6.43 9.08 3.72
CA ALA A 15 6.54 8.45 2.41
C ALA A 15 6.43 6.92 2.50
N ILE A 16 7.03 6.32 3.53
CA ILE A 16 6.93 4.87 3.78
C ILE A 16 5.52 4.51 4.24
N ASP A 17 4.94 5.30 5.14
CA ASP A 17 3.58 5.04 5.65
C ASP A 17 2.54 5.12 4.53
N SER A 18 2.68 6.11 3.65
CA SER A 18 1.84 6.26 2.46
C SER A 18 2.06 5.12 1.46
N ALA A 19 3.30 4.71 1.23
CA ALA A 19 3.62 3.58 0.35
C ALA A 19 3.06 2.26 0.88
N VAL A 20 3.18 1.99 2.19
CA VAL A 20 2.62 0.80 2.82
C VAL A 20 1.10 0.81 2.72
N GLY A 21 0.45 1.93 3.03
CA GLY A 21 -1.00 2.08 2.90
C GLY A 21 -1.49 1.79 1.47
N PHE A 22 -0.79 2.33 0.47
CA PHE A 22 -1.11 2.08 -0.93
C PHE A 22 -0.88 0.62 -1.34
N ILE A 23 0.32 0.07 -1.09
CA ILE A 23 0.73 -1.26 -1.56
C ILE A 23 -0.14 -2.36 -0.95
N VAL A 24 -0.49 -2.26 0.33
CA VAL A 24 -1.33 -3.28 0.98
C VAL A 24 -2.72 -3.32 0.33
N SER A 25 -3.37 -2.18 0.16
CA SER A 25 -4.70 -2.12 -0.45
C SER A 25 -4.66 -2.48 -1.94
N PHE A 26 -3.76 -1.85 -2.71
CA PHE A 26 -3.62 -2.10 -4.14
C PHE A 26 -3.21 -3.55 -4.42
N GLY A 27 -2.23 -4.07 -3.70
CA GLY A 27 -1.72 -5.44 -3.87
C GLY A 27 -2.81 -6.50 -3.62
N PHE A 28 -3.67 -6.29 -2.61
CA PHE A 28 -4.80 -7.18 -2.36
C PHE A 28 -5.75 -7.27 -3.56
N PHE A 29 -6.27 -6.13 -4.03
CA PHE A 29 -7.21 -6.11 -5.15
C PHE A 29 -6.57 -6.51 -6.49
N ALA A 30 -5.33 -6.08 -6.73
CA ALA A 30 -4.57 -6.46 -7.92
C ALA A 30 -4.35 -7.98 -7.96
N THR A 31 -4.01 -8.61 -6.82
CA THR A 31 -3.84 -10.06 -6.73
C THR A 31 -5.14 -10.79 -7.07
N MET A 32 -6.28 -10.35 -6.52
CA MET A 32 -7.58 -10.94 -6.85
C MET A 32 -7.89 -10.83 -8.35
N PHE A 33 -7.65 -9.66 -8.95
CA PHE A 33 -7.86 -9.44 -10.38
C PHE A 33 -6.94 -10.31 -11.25
N ILE A 34 -5.66 -10.44 -10.87
CA ILE A 34 -4.70 -11.30 -11.57
C ILE A 34 -5.18 -12.75 -11.51
N ILE A 35 -5.56 -13.26 -10.34
CA ILE A 35 -6.08 -14.63 -10.20
C ILE A 35 -7.28 -14.85 -11.11
N ALA A 36 -8.26 -13.93 -11.10
CA ALA A 36 -9.44 -14.03 -11.95
C ALA A 36 -9.07 -14.04 -13.45
N THR A 37 -8.11 -13.20 -13.85
CA THR A 37 -7.62 -13.13 -15.22
C THR A 37 -6.90 -14.41 -15.63
N VAL A 38 -6.05 -14.97 -14.76
CA VAL A 38 -5.34 -16.23 -15.00
C VAL A 38 -6.33 -17.39 -15.18
N ILE A 39 -7.33 -17.49 -14.30
CA ILE A 39 -8.39 -18.50 -14.43
C ILE A 39 -9.13 -18.35 -15.77
N LYS A 40 -9.47 -17.11 -16.16
CA LYS A 40 -10.11 -16.85 -17.44
C LYS A 40 -9.25 -17.30 -18.61
N VAL A 41 -7.96 -16.99 -18.61
CA VAL A 41 -7.05 -17.34 -19.72
C VAL A 41 -6.80 -18.85 -19.81
N VAL A 42 -6.59 -19.52 -18.68
CA VAL A 42 -6.24 -20.96 -18.65
C VAL A 42 -7.48 -21.86 -18.75
N GLY A 43 -8.63 -21.41 -18.25
CA GLY A 43 -9.89 -22.16 -18.31
C GLY A 43 -10.73 -21.91 -19.56
N SER A 44 -10.24 -21.14 -20.54
CA SER A 44 -10.87 -20.91 -21.85
C SER A 44 -10.40 -21.92 -22.89
#